data_AF-A0A318EM67-F1
#
_entry.id   AF-A0A318EM67-F1
#
_cell.length_a   1.000
_cell.length_b   1.000
_cell.length_c   1.000
_cell.angle_alpha   90.00
_cell.angle_beta   90.00
_cell.angle_gamma   90.00
#
_symmetry.space_group_name_H-M   'P 1'
#
loop_
_entity.id
_entity.type
_entity.pdbx_description
1 polymer ?
#
loop_
_entity_poly.entity_id
_entity_poly.type
_entity_poly.pdbx_seq_one_letter_code
_entity_poly.pdbx_strand_id
1 'polypeptide(L)'
;MDKNTAQEADAYKENTTEDELTIEVVITKYGNYIYNLALKLSSNPEDANDLAQETFIKAWKHIADVKEPIAIKKWLRTICVNEFRMMIRKEKRDNICYVENVEDLEKDSTLLINVSPLVIDEIQTTEEVIKLRNGCFLAMTRKLTLNQRITFSLIDMFGLSKNEVSEILGLSEKAVKGLLYRARMNLESFFQGHCSFLDINNPCSCTAWIEFMQNRSQLQEEMKQKIDILDYKERGYSFDSNVRQKILHYYNNMPDQRPSQEWYEKVIELVKKSYN
;
A
#
# COMPACT_ATOMS: atom_id res chain seq x y z
N MET A 1 47.22 3.63 -52.20
CA MET A 1 45.77 3.40 -52.18
C MET A 1 45.44 2.48 -51.02
N ASP A 2 44.77 2.88 -49.97
CA ASP A 2 44.51 4.18 -49.36
C ASP A 2 43.79 3.81 -48.05
N LYS A 3 44.23 4.43 -46.95
CA LYS A 3 43.44 5.09 -45.88
C LYS A 3 42.11 4.40 -45.52
N ASN A 4 41.82 4.00 -44.29
CA ASN A 4 41.90 4.81 -43.08
C ASN A 4 41.59 3.90 -41.87
N THR A 5 42.61 3.46 -41.16
CA THR A 5 42.51 2.96 -39.78
C THR A 5 43.21 4.02 -38.94
N ALA A 6 42.58 4.47 -37.85
CA ALA A 6 42.97 5.59 -36.97
C ALA A 6 42.34 6.95 -37.31
N GLN A 7 41.03 7.08 -37.03
CA GLN A 7 40.40 8.37 -36.70
C GLN A 7 39.02 8.10 -36.09
N GLU A 8 38.99 7.69 -34.82
CA GLU A 8 37.84 7.87 -33.91
C GLU A 8 38.25 7.70 -32.44
N ALA A 9 39.55 7.90 -32.17
CA ALA A 9 40.08 8.19 -30.86
C ALA A 9 40.59 9.63 -30.92
N ASP A 10 39.69 10.59 -30.69
CA ASP A 10 39.99 11.98 -30.27
C ASP A 10 38.73 12.86 -30.44
N ALA A 11 37.82 12.80 -29.47
CA ALA A 11 36.82 13.87 -29.24
C ALA A 11 36.20 13.77 -27.82
N TYR A 12 36.99 13.47 -26.79
CA TYR A 12 36.56 13.61 -25.39
C TYR A 12 37.71 14.13 -24.53
N LYS A 13 38.24 15.29 -24.91
CA LYS A 13 38.91 16.19 -23.97
C LYS A 13 38.40 17.61 -24.22
N GLU A 14 38.15 18.28 -23.10
CA GLU A 14 37.84 19.71 -22.94
C GLU A 14 36.37 20.13 -23.07
N ASN A 15 35.63 19.98 -21.97
CA ASN A 15 35.30 21.14 -21.13
C ASN A 15 34.69 20.69 -19.78
N THR A 16 35.55 20.62 -18.76
CA THR A 16 35.15 20.71 -17.36
C THR A 16 34.64 22.12 -17.09
N THR A 17 33.35 22.34 -17.27
CA THR A 17 32.61 23.31 -16.46
C THR A 17 32.12 22.56 -15.24
N GLU A 18 32.32 23.10 -14.03
CA GLU A 18 31.59 22.62 -12.84
C GLU A 18 30.11 22.49 -13.25
N ASP A 19 29.57 21.27 -13.26
CA ASP A 19 28.15 21.05 -13.54
C ASP A 19 27.37 21.77 -12.44
N GLU A 20 26.89 22.98 -12.75
CA GLU A 20 26.08 23.77 -11.84
C GLU A 20 24.88 22.92 -11.43
N LEU A 21 24.73 22.70 -10.13
CA LEU A 21 23.66 21.88 -9.55
C LEU A 21 22.32 22.63 -9.71
N THR A 22 21.73 22.53 -10.90
CA THR A 22 20.43 23.13 -11.20
C THR A 22 19.27 22.24 -10.75
N ILE A 23 18.12 22.85 -10.48
CA ILE A 23 16.92 22.14 -10.05
C ILE A 23 16.44 21.18 -11.12
N GLU A 24 16.54 21.57 -12.39
CA GLU A 24 16.15 20.76 -13.55
C GLU A 24 16.93 19.45 -13.58
N VAL A 25 18.26 19.52 -13.42
CA VAL A 25 19.13 18.33 -13.40
C VAL A 25 18.77 17.40 -12.23
N VAL A 26 18.51 17.97 -11.05
CA VAL A 26 18.12 17.20 -9.86
C VAL A 26 16.76 16.53 -10.06
N ILE A 27 15.76 17.25 -10.58
CA ILE A 27 14.41 16.70 -10.84
C ILE A 27 14.47 15.63 -11.93
N THR A 28 15.15 15.88 -13.04
CA THR A 28 15.28 14.88 -14.12
C THR A 28 15.95 13.61 -13.63
N LYS A 29 16.97 13.72 -12.78
CA LYS A 29 17.73 12.58 -12.27
C LYS A 29 17.01 11.81 -11.16
N TYR A 30 16.32 12.50 -10.26
CA TYR A 30 15.77 11.89 -9.03
C TYR A 30 14.23 11.91 -8.94
N GLY A 31 13.54 12.55 -9.88
CA GLY A 31 12.07 12.70 -9.88
C GLY A 31 11.34 11.37 -9.80
N ASN A 32 11.72 10.40 -10.65
CA ASN A 32 11.13 9.07 -10.63
C ASN A 32 11.36 8.35 -9.28
N TYR A 33 12.56 8.47 -8.73
CA TYR A 33 12.90 7.87 -7.43
C TYR A 33 12.08 8.47 -6.29
N ILE A 34 11.97 9.81 -6.23
CA ILE A 34 11.25 10.51 -5.17
C ILE A 34 9.74 10.31 -5.28
N TYR A 35 9.19 10.34 -6.49
CA TYR A 35 7.77 10.04 -6.71
C TYR A 35 7.43 8.61 -6.26
N ASN A 36 8.24 7.62 -6.63
CA ASN A 36 8.01 6.25 -6.17
C ASN A 36 8.17 6.11 -4.66
N LEU A 37 9.14 6.78 -4.05
CA LEU A 37 9.30 6.77 -2.59
C LEU A 37 8.06 7.35 -1.92
N ALA A 38 7.61 8.51 -2.39
CA ALA A 38 6.39 9.16 -1.92
C ALA A 38 5.17 8.23 -2.08
N LEU A 39 5.02 7.56 -3.23
CA LEU A 39 3.94 6.62 -3.50
C LEU A 39 3.94 5.40 -2.57
N LYS A 40 5.11 4.82 -2.27
CA LYS A 40 5.19 3.70 -1.33
C LYS A 40 4.87 4.13 0.11
N LEU A 41 5.26 5.35 0.49
CA LEU A 41 4.98 5.91 1.81
C LEU A 41 3.50 6.31 1.99
N SER A 42 2.95 7.10 1.06
CA SER A 42 1.57 7.59 1.12
C SER A 42 0.55 6.51 0.76
N SER A 43 0.94 5.59 -0.15
CA SER A 43 0.05 4.61 -0.76
C SER A 43 -1.17 5.25 -1.46
N ASN A 44 -1.01 6.49 -1.92
CA ASN A 44 -2.00 7.26 -2.65
C ASN A 44 -1.28 8.12 -3.71
N PRO A 45 -1.64 8.01 -5.00
CA PRO A 45 -1.01 8.80 -6.06
C PRO A 45 -1.11 10.33 -5.90
N GLU A 46 -2.21 10.85 -5.35
CA GLU A 46 -2.41 12.29 -5.15
C GLU A 46 -1.44 12.79 -4.06
N ASP A 47 -1.50 12.18 -2.88
CA ASP A 47 -0.58 12.45 -1.77
C ASP A 47 0.89 12.27 -2.20
N ALA A 48 1.18 11.30 -3.07
CA ALA A 48 2.52 11.06 -3.58
C ALA A 48 3.04 12.21 -4.47
N ASN A 49 2.17 12.77 -5.29
CA ASN A 49 2.50 13.89 -6.16
C ASN A 49 2.82 15.13 -5.31
N ASP A 50 1.95 15.47 -4.36
CA ASP A 50 2.13 16.61 -3.48
C ASP A 50 3.40 16.47 -2.61
N LEU A 51 3.60 15.27 -2.05
CA LEU A 51 4.78 14.97 -1.24
C LEU A 51 6.09 15.07 -2.05
N ALA A 52 6.10 14.59 -3.29
CA ALA A 52 7.27 14.69 -4.17
C ALA A 52 7.57 16.16 -4.53
N GLN A 53 6.54 16.95 -4.85
CA GLN A 53 6.70 18.37 -5.12
C GLN A 53 7.27 19.13 -3.92
N GLU A 54 6.68 18.97 -2.74
CA GLU A 54 7.15 19.63 -1.52
C GLU A 54 8.59 19.21 -1.16
N THR A 55 8.93 17.93 -1.41
CA THR A 55 10.31 17.43 -1.24
C THR A 55 11.29 18.22 -2.10
N PHE A 56 11.02 18.40 -3.39
CA PHE A 56 11.92 19.15 -4.28
C PHE A 56 11.96 20.65 -3.95
N ILE A 57 10.83 21.25 -3.59
CA ILE A 57 10.75 22.66 -3.18
C ILE A 57 11.63 22.90 -1.94
N LYS A 58 11.54 22.02 -0.93
CA LYS A 58 12.38 22.15 0.28
C LYS A 58 13.83 21.81 0.03
N ALA A 59 14.10 20.81 -0.80
CA ALA A 59 15.47 20.50 -1.21
C ALA A 59 16.12 21.70 -1.91
N TRP A 60 15.41 22.37 -2.83
CA TRP A 60 16.00 23.51 -3.53
C TRP A 60 16.44 24.64 -2.61
N LYS A 61 15.67 24.93 -1.55
CA LYS A 61 16.00 25.97 -0.56
C LYS A 61 17.34 25.74 0.15
N HIS A 62 17.80 24.50 0.19
CA HIS A 62 18.99 24.08 0.92
C HIS A 62 20.03 23.38 0.02
N ILE A 63 19.87 23.46 -1.30
CA ILE A 63 20.71 22.72 -2.25
C ILE A 63 22.18 23.17 -2.19
N ALA A 64 22.40 24.45 -1.86
CA ALA A 64 23.74 25.04 -1.71
C ALA A 64 24.55 24.42 -0.56
N ASP A 65 23.89 23.77 0.41
CA ASP A 65 24.55 23.10 1.54
C ASP A 65 25.08 21.70 1.16
N VAL A 66 24.67 21.15 0.01
CA VAL A 66 25.05 19.81 -0.43
C VAL A 66 26.39 19.86 -1.14
N LYS A 67 27.45 19.48 -0.41
CA LYS A 67 28.83 19.50 -0.93
C LYS A 67 29.18 18.33 -1.84
N GLU A 68 28.43 17.23 -1.78
CA GLU A 68 28.72 16.00 -2.52
C GLU A 68 27.52 15.52 -3.35
N PRO A 69 27.67 15.36 -4.68
CA PRO A 69 26.59 14.87 -5.54
C PRO A 69 26.06 13.48 -5.17
N ILE A 70 26.91 12.61 -4.61
CA ILE A 70 26.54 11.26 -4.16
C ILE A 70 25.55 11.32 -2.97
N ALA A 71 25.62 12.37 -2.16
CA ALA A 71 24.76 12.56 -1.00
C ALA A 71 23.33 13.01 -1.37
N ILE A 72 23.12 13.58 -2.57
CA ILE A 72 21.82 14.16 -2.98
C ILE A 72 20.69 13.13 -2.87
N LYS A 73 20.91 11.89 -3.30
CA LYS A 73 19.89 10.83 -3.21
C LYS A 73 19.50 10.52 -1.77
N LYS A 74 20.48 10.38 -0.86
CA LYS A 74 20.26 10.15 0.58
C LYS A 74 19.57 11.34 1.23
N TRP A 75 19.93 12.55 0.82
CA TRP A 75 19.38 13.79 1.34
C TRP A 75 17.92 14.02 0.92
N LEU A 76 17.61 13.93 -0.38
CA LEU A 76 16.23 14.02 -0.91
C LEU A 76 15.31 12.98 -0.26
N ARG A 77 15.80 11.76 -0.07
CA ARG A 77 15.09 10.71 0.67
C ARG A 77 14.77 11.12 2.11
N THR A 78 15.73 11.72 2.81
CA THR A 78 15.55 12.18 4.20
C THR A 78 14.49 13.26 4.27
N ILE A 79 14.53 14.23 3.35
CA ILE A 79 13.50 15.28 3.23
C ILE A 79 12.13 14.63 2.98
N CYS A 80 12.01 13.75 1.99
CA CYS A 80 10.75 13.09 1.65
C CYS A 80 10.12 12.34 2.84
N VAL A 81 10.92 11.57 3.58
CA VAL A 81 10.42 10.85 4.77
C VAL A 81 9.96 11.81 5.87
N ASN A 82 10.68 12.93 6.07
CA ASN A 82 10.30 13.93 7.06
C ASN A 82 9.02 14.68 6.67
N GLU A 83 8.88 15.05 5.40
CA GLU A 83 7.65 15.66 4.86
C GLU A 83 6.46 14.73 5.01
N PHE A 84 6.64 13.44 4.70
CA PHE A 84 5.59 12.45 4.90
C PHE A 84 5.15 12.36 6.36
N ARG A 85 6.10 12.35 7.31
CA ARG A 85 5.77 12.37 8.74
C ARG A 85 5.03 13.63 9.15
N MET A 86 5.40 14.80 8.61
CA MET A 86 4.71 16.05 8.87
C MET A 86 3.27 16.04 8.34
N MET A 87 3.07 15.56 7.11
CA MET A 87 1.76 15.37 6.48
C MET A 87 0.86 14.50 7.36
N ILE A 88 1.34 13.31 7.75
CA ILE A 88 0.57 12.39 8.61
C ILE A 88 0.33 12.97 10.01
N ARG A 89 1.28 13.73 10.60
CA ARG A 89 1.05 14.40 11.89
C ARG A 89 -0.06 15.46 11.80
N LYS A 90 -0.14 16.17 10.69
CA LYS A 90 -1.20 17.16 10.44
C LYS A 90 -2.56 16.48 10.34
N GLU A 91 -2.66 15.37 9.61
CA GLU A 91 -3.88 14.54 9.52
C GLU A 91 -4.26 13.91 10.86
N LYS A 92 -3.29 13.41 11.64
CA LYS A 92 -3.52 12.76 12.93
C LYS A 92 -3.83 13.71 14.08
N ARG A 93 -3.58 15.01 13.94
CA ARG A 93 -4.07 16.00 14.93
C ARG A 93 -5.60 15.96 15.02
N ASP A 94 -6.25 15.41 13.99
CA ASP A 94 -7.71 15.20 13.92
C ASP A 94 -8.14 13.75 14.23
N ASN A 95 -7.22 12.78 14.40
CA ASN A 95 -7.52 11.38 14.74
C ASN A 95 -6.34 10.67 15.47
N ILE A 96 -6.56 10.26 16.72
CA ILE A 96 -5.58 9.61 17.61
C ILE A 96 -5.10 8.28 17.03
N CYS A 97 -3.78 8.04 17.00
CA CYS A 97 -3.17 6.80 16.50
C CYS A 97 -2.34 6.10 17.60
N TYR A 98 -2.41 4.76 17.59
CA TYR A 98 -1.61 3.84 18.39
C TYR A 98 -0.10 4.11 18.24
N VAL A 99 0.57 4.38 19.35
CA VAL A 99 2.03 4.40 19.44
C VAL A 99 2.49 2.98 19.75
N GLU A 100 3.42 2.44 18.95
CA GLU A 100 4.03 1.15 19.27
C GLU A 100 5.03 1.33 20.41
N ASN A 101 4.91 0.50 21.44
CA ASN A 101 5.85 0.45 22.55
C ASN A 101 7.22 -0.06 22.04
N VAL A 102 8.28 0.68 22.35
CA VAL A 102 9.65 0.38 21.89
C VAL A 102 10.19 -0.89 22.52
N GLU A 103 9.93 -1.13 23.80
CA GLU A 103 10.36 -2.35 24.49
C GLU A 103 9.79 -3.62 23.83
N ASP A 104 8.54 -3.58 23.38
CA ASP A 104 7.92 -4.72 22.70
C ASP A 104 8.52 -4.94 21.31
N LEU A 105 8.86 -3.88 20.58
CA LEU A 105 9.55 -4.00 19.28
C LEU A 105 10.93 -4.65 19.44
N GLU A 106 11.65 -4.33 20.51
CA GLU A 106 12.97 -4.92 20.74
C GLU A 106 12.90 -6.41 21.07
N LYS A 107 11.85 -6.88 21.75
CA LYS A 107 11.62 -8.32 22.00
C LYS A 107 11.41 -9.09 20.70
N ASP A 108 10.65 -8.53 19.77
CA ASP A 108 10.32 -9.19 18.50
C ASP A 108 11.50 -9.24 17.51
N SER A 109 12.57 -8.47 17.78
CA SER A 109 13.69 -8.29 16.85
C SER A 109 14.42 -9.58 16.46
N THR A 110 14.36 -10.61 17.30
CA THR A 110 14.99 -11.93 17.05
C THR A 110 14.14 -12.85 16.18
N LEU A 111 12.88 -12.50 15.92
CA LEU A 111 11.95 -13.31 15.13
C LEU A 111 12.04 -13.04 13.61
N LEU A 112 12.86 -12.07 13.21
CA LEU A 112 13.13 -11.82 11.79
C LEU A 112 13.88 -12.97 11.15
N ILE A 113 13.24 -13.61 10.19
CA ILE A 113 13.86 -14.59 9.31
C ILE A 113 14.21 -13.90 7.98
N ASN A 114 15.44 -14.05 7.52
CA ASN A 114 15.81 -13.65 6.17
C ASN A 114 15.34 -14.74 5.21
N VAL A 115 14.38 -14.40 4.36
CA VAL A 115 13.90 -15.27 3.30
C VAL A 115 14.62 -14.88 2.01
N SER A 116 15.23 -15.86 1.33
CA SER A 116 15.81 -15.62 0.01
C SER A 116 14.69 -15.31 -0.99
N PRO A 117 14.87 -14.35 -1.91
CA PRO A 117 13.90 -14.10 -2.96
C PRO A 117 13.64 -15.39 -3.74
N LEU A 118 12.38 -15.80 -3.85
CA LEU A 118 12.00 -16.86 -4.77
C LEU A 118 11.98 -16.26 -6.18
N VAL A 119 12.57 -16.95 -7.15
CA VAL A 119 12.33 -16.63 -8.56
C VAL A 119 10.93 -17.15 -8.89
N ILE A 120 9.99 -16.23 -9.03
CA ILE A 120 8.64 -16.56 -9.49
C ILE A 120 8.64 -16.35 -11.00
N ASP A 121 8.28 -17.38 -11.76
CA ASP A 121 8.08 -17.24 -13.21
C ASP A 121 7.00 -16.19 -13.44
N GLU A 122 7.35 -15.12 -14.18
CA GLU A 122 6.39 -14.09 -14.55
C GLU A 122 5.36 -14.68 -15.50
N ILE A 123 4.22 -15.11 -14.96
CA ILE A 123 3.06 -15.47 -15.75
C ILE A 123 2.69 -14.23 -16.58
N GLN A 124 2.63 -14.37 -17.90
CA GLN A 124 2.12 -13.32 -18.79
C GLN A 124 0.74 -12.88 -18.28
N THR A 125 0.69 -11.66 -17.74
CA THR A 125 -0.45 -11.11 -17.03
C THR A 125 -0.78 -9.75 -17.65
N THR A 126 -2.06 -9.41 -17.76
CA THR A 126 -2.47 -8.12 -18.32
C THR A 126 -2.02 -6.95 -17.45
N GLU A 127 -1.78 -5.80 -18.07
CA GLU A 127 -1.38 -4.57 -17.35
C GLU A 127 -2.42 -4.15 -16.29
N GLU A 128 -3.71 -4.39 -16.57
CA GLU A 128 -4.80 -4.11 -15.63
C GLU A 128 -4.71 -4.95 -14.35
N VAL A 129 -4.38 -6.23 -14.48
CA VAL A 129 -4.18 -7.11 -13.32
C VAL A 129 -2.96 -6.67 -12.52
N ILE A 130 -1.87 -6.27 -13.17
CA ILE A 130 -0.68 -5.73 -12.49
C ILE A 130 -1.05 -4.46 -11.73
N LYS A 131 -1.78 -3.53 -12.35
CA LYS A 131 -2.26 -2.30 -11.72
C LYS A 131 -3.14 -2.59 -10.50
N LEU A 132 -4.09 -3.52 -10.62
CA LEU A 132 -4.96 -3.90 -9.50
C LEU A 132 -4.17 -4.56 -8.36
N ARG A 133 -3.22 -5.45 -8.67
CA ARG A 133 -2.33 -6.07 -7.67
C ARG A 133 -1.52 -5.02 -6.93
N ASN A 134 -0.90 -4.09 -7.66
CA ASN A 134 -0.12 -2.99 -7.09
C ASN A 134 -1.01 -2.08 -6.21
N GLY A 135 -2.20 -1.73 -6.68
CA GLY A 135 -3.17 -0.93 -5.93
C GLY A 135 -3.64 -1.63 -4.65
N CYS A 136 -3.96 -2.93 -4.73
CA CYS A 136 -4.31 -3.74 -3.57
C CYS A 136 -3.16 -3.76 -2.54
N PHE A 137 -1.93 -3.99 -2.99
CA PHE A 137 -0.77 -4.01 -2.12
C PHE A 137 -0.55 -2.66 -1.42
N LEU A 138 -0.61 -1.54 -2.15
CA LEU A 138 -0.51 -0.19 -1.59
C LEU A 138 -1.66 0.09 -0.61
N ALA A 139 -2.88 -0.31 -0.94
CA ALA A 139 -4.02 -0.15 -0.03
C ALA A 139 -3.79 -0.88 1.31
N MET A 140 -3.10 -2.02 1.29
CA MET A 140 -2.79 -2.78 2.51
C MET A 140 -1.62 -2.23 3.30
N THR A 141 -0.61 -1.65 2.64
CA THR A 141 0.42 -0.90 3.36
C THR A 141 -0.16 0.28 4.14
N ARG A 142 -1.35 0.79 3.78
CA ARG A 142 -2.06 1.80 4.58
C ARG A 142 -2.52 1.30 5.96
N LYS A 143 -2.71 -0.01 6.13
CA LYS A 143 -3.13 -0.63 7.40
C LYS A 143 -2.00 -0.78 8.41
N LEU A 144 -0.75 -0.67 7.95
CA LEU A 144 0.41 -0.65 8.83
C LEU A 144 0.46 0.64 9.67
N THR A 145 1.07 0.55 10.85
CA THR A 145 1.43 1.75 11.61
C THR A 145 2.37 2.63 10.79
N LEU A 146 2.47 3.92 11.13
CA LEU A 146 3.33 4.85 10.39
C LEU A 146 4.79 4.35 10.34
N ASN A 147 5.32 3.91 11.48
CA ASN A 147 6.71 3.47 11.56
C ASN A 147 6.93 2.11 10.91
N GLN A 148 5.98 1.17 11.00
CA GLN A 148 6.01 -0.08 10.24
C GLN A 148 6.05 0.20 8.72
N ARG A 149 5.17 1.09 8.23
CA ARG A 149 5.11 1.45 6.81
C ARG A 149 6.40 2.08 6.32
N ILE A 150 6.91 3.10 7.03
CA ILE A 150 8.19 3.75 6.68
C ILE A 150 9.32 2.71 6.65
N THR A 151 9.41 1.88 7.69
CA THR A 151 10.47 0.86 7.80
C THR A 151 10.41 -0.13 6.65
N PHE A 152 9.23 -0.68 6.37
CA PHE A 152 9.03 -1.64 5.29
C PHE A 152 9.31 -1.04 3.91
N SER A 153 8.81 0.17 3.62
CA SER A 153 9.10 0.84 2.35
C SER A 153 10.60 1.05 2.18
N LEU A 154 11.29 1.61 3.17
CA LEU A 154 12.70 1.94 3.05
C LEU A 154 13.59 0.69 2.91
N ILE A 155 13.35 -0.36 3.70
CA ILE A 155 14.18 -1.56 3.70
C ILE A 155 13.79 -2.49 2.55
N ASP A 156 12.55 -2.96 2.51
CA ASP A 156 12.15 -4.05 1.60
C ASP A 156 11.89 -3.55 0.18
N MET A 157 11.45 -2.31 -0.02
CA MET A 157 11.18 -1.78 -1.37
C MET A 157 12.34 -0.97 -1.95
N PHE A 158 13.08 -0.24 -1.11
CA PHE A 158 14.16 0.65 -1.54
C PHE A 158 15.56 0.14 -1.21
N GLY A 159 15.68 -0.99 -0.50
CA GLY A 159 16.95 -1.68 -0.27
C GLY A 159 17.88 -0.98 0.72
N LEU A 160 17.37 -0.11 1.60
CA LEU A 160 18.19 0.55 2.61
C LEU A 160 18.68 -0.43 3.68
N SER A 161 19.82 -0.10 4.27
CA SER A 161 20.29 -0.79 5.46
C SER A 161 19.43 -0.44 6.69
N LYS A 162 19.37 -1.37 7.64
CA LYS A 162 18.65 -1.17 8.92
C LYS A 162 19.23 0.00 9.73
N ASN A 163 20.54 0.24 9.59
CA ASN A 163 21.25 1.34 10.22
C ASN A 163 20.83 2.70 9.63
N GLU A 164 20.79 2.84 8.30
CA GLU A 164 20.28 4.10 7.70
C GLU A 164 18.84 4.40 8.13
N VAL A 165 18.01 3.37 8.24
CA VAL A 165 16.61 3.54 8.67
C VAL A 165 16.50 3.87 10.15
N SER A 166 17.40 3.35 11.00
CA SER A 166 17.46 3.70 12.42
C SER A 166 17.85 5.17 12.62
N GLU A 167 18.82 5.68 11.85
CA GLU A 167 19.17 7.11 11.80
C GLU A 167 17.96 7.96 11.39
N ILE A 168 17.27 7.57 10.31
CA ILE A 168 16.10 8.31 9.80
C ILE A 168 14.94 8.32 10.81
N LEU A 169 14.72 7.25 11.56
CA LEU A 169 13.64 7.12 12.54
C LEU A 169 14.00 7.64 13.93
N GLY A 170 15.29 7.78 14.26
CA GLY A 170 15.73 8.07 15.62
C GLY A 170 15.42 6.93 16.59
N LEU A 171 15.51 5.67 16.12
CA LEU A 171 15.21 4.46 16.89
C LEU A 171 16.45 3.55 16.97
N SER A 172 16.45 2.58 17.88
CA SER A 172 17.49 1.55 17.93
C SER A 172 17.38 0.62 16.71
N GLU A 173 18.50 0.05 16.23
CA GLU A 173 18.45 -0.97 15.16
C GLU A 173 17.60 -2.18 15.55
N LYS A 174 17.50 -2.50 16.85
CA LYS A 174 16.61 -3.55 17.37
C LYS A 174 15.14 -3.19 17.18
N ALA A 175 14.75 -1.96 17.51
CA ALA A 175 13.38 -1.49 17.31
C ALA A 175 13.01 -1.47 15.82
N VAL A 176 13.94 -1.06 14.93
CA VAL A 176 13.74 -1.13 13.47
C VAL A 176 13.51 -2.56 12.99
N LYS A 177 14.25 -3.53 13.54
CA LYS A 177 14.04 -4.96 13.25
C LYS A 177 12.64 -5.44 13.70
N GLY A 178 12.21 -5.06 14.90
CA GLY A 178 10.86 -5.36 15.38
C GLY A 178 9.77 -4.75 14.50
N LEU A 179 9.93 -3.49 14.08
CA LEU A 179 9.00 -2.81 13.17
C LEU A 179 8.91 -3.53 11.83
N LEU A 180 10.05 -3.92 11.26
CA LEU A 180 10.09 -4.66 10.01
C LEU A 180 9.39 -6.02 10.13
N TYR A 181 9.63 -6.74 11.24
CA TYR A 181 8.99 -8.03 11.51
C TYR A 181 7.48 -7.89 11.55
N ARG A 182 6.95 -6.96 12.36
CA ARG A 182 5.52 -6.73 12.47
C ARG A 182 4.90 -6.26 11.15
N ALA A 183 5.61 -5.41 10.40
CA ALA A 183 5.15 -4.98 9.09
C ALA A 183 4.95 -6.17 8.14
N ARG A 184 5.94 -7.07 8.07
CA ARG A 184 5.86 -8.29 7.24
C ARG A 184 4.74 -9.20 7.71
N MET A 185 4.67 -9.50 9.02
CA MET A 185 3.61 -10.31 9.60
C MET A 185 2.20 -9.78 9.32
N ASN A 186 1.98 -8.47 9.45
CA ASN A 186 0.68 -7.86 9.20
C ASN A 186 0.28 -7.98 7.72
N LEU A 187 1.23 -7.81 6.80
CA LEU A 187 0.97 -7.99 5.37
C LEU A 187 0.75 -9.46 5.03
N GLU A 188 1.58 -10.36 5.54
CA GLU A 188 1.44 -11.82 5.37
C GLU A 188 0.06 -12.28 5.85
N SER A 189 -0.34 -11.91 7.06
CA SER A 189 -1.65 -12.25 7.61
C SER A 189 -2.82 -11.71 6.78
N PHE A 190 -2.64 -10.59 6.09
CA PHE A 190 -3.68 -10.05 5.22
C PHE A 190 -3.80 -10.85 3.93
N PHE A 191 -2.69 -11.15 3.26
CA PHE A 191 -2.73 -11.81 1.95
C PHE A 191 -2.91 -13.32 2.06
N GLN A 192 -2.39 -13.94 3.12
CA GLN A 192 -2.53 -15.38 3.37
C GLN A 192 -4.01 -15.74 3.53
N GLY A 193 -4.45 -16.80 2.86
CA GLY A 193 -5.85 -17.23 2.86
C GLY A 193 -6.80 -16.35 2.03
N HIS A 194 -6.31 -15.26 1.41
CA HIS A 194 -7.15 -14.30 0.70
C HIS A 194 -6.74 -14.09 -0.75
N CYS A 195 -5.45 -13.96 -1.06
CA CYS A 195 -4.97 -13.57 -2.38
C CYS A 195 -4.64 -14.76 -3.29
N SER A 196 -5.31 -14.88 -4.46
CA SER A 196 -5.05 -15.98 -5.40
C SER A 196 -3.67 -15.94 -6.06
N PHE A 197 -3.02 -14.78 -6.05
CA PHE A 197 -1.64 -14.64 -6.52
C PHE A 197 -0.63 -15.34 -5.60
N LEU A 198 -0.91 -15.46 -4.31
CA LEU A 198 -0.05 -16.18 -3.37
C LEU A 198 -0.38 -17.66 -3.28
N ASP A 199 -1.67 -18.01 -3.33
CA ASP A 199 -2.15 -19.40 -3.37
C ASP A 199 -3.41 -19.44 -4.22
N ILE A 200 -3.39 -20.25 -5.28
CA ILE A 200 -4.48 -20.37 -6.26
C ILE A 200 -5.83 -20.75 -5.63
N ASN A 201 -5.84 -21.37 -4.45
CA ASN A 201 -7.06 -21.77 -3.74
C ASN A 201 -7.72 -20.62 -2.97
N ASN A 202 -7.04 -19.47 -2.85
CA ASN A 202 -7.57 -18.33 -2.15
C ASN A 202 -8.69 -17.63 -2.95
N PRO A 203 -9.69 -17.03 -2.27
CA PRO A 203 -10.92 -16.55 -2.90
C PRO A 203 -10.76 -15.28 -3.76
N CYS A 204 -9.78 -14.41 -3.49
CA CYS A 204 -9.64 -13.15 -4.22
C CYS A 204 -8.92 -13.38 -5.55
N SER A 205 -9.64 -13.22 -6.66
CA SER A 205 -9.08 -13.24 -8.02
C SER A 205 -9.09 -11.85 -8.65
N CYS A 206 -7.91 -11.34 -9.03
CA CYS A 206 -7.77 -10.04 -9.67
C CYS A 206 -8.56 -9.96 -10.99
N THR A 207 -8.58 -11.03 -11.78
CA THR A 207 -9.33 -11.07 -13.05
C THR A 207 -10.83 -11.02 -12.80
N ALA A 208 -11.33 -11.78 -11.83
CA ALA A 208 -12.74 -11.75 -11.45
C ALA A 208 -13.17 -10.38 -10.91
N TRP A 209 -12.29 -9.70 -10.15
CA TRP A 209 -12.54 -8.34 -9.68
C TRP A 209 -12.62 -7.33 -10.82
N ILE A 210 -11.73 -7.42 -11.82
CA ILE A 210 -11.76 -6.55 -13.00
C ILE A 210 -13.05 -6.77 -13.78
N GLU A 211 -13.40 -8.03 -14.06
CA GLU A 211 -14.63 -8.39 -14.76
C GLU A 211 -15.87 -7.89 -14.01
N PHE A 212 -15.91 -8.08 -12.68
CA PHE A 212 -16.97 -7.54 -11.84
C PHE A 212 -17.06 -6.02 -11.92
N MET A 213 -15.94 -5.30 -11.85
CA MET A 213 -15.91 -3.85 -11.88
C MET A 213 -16.36 -3.29 -13.24
N GLN A 214 -15.98 -3.93 -14.35
CA GLN A 214 -16.39 -3.55 -15.70
C GLN A 214 -17.90 -3.76 -15.91
N ASN A 215 -18.45 -4.84 -15.37
CA ASN A 215 -19.85 -5.21 -15.55
C ASN A 215 -20.78 -4.73 -14.42
N ARG A 216 -20.25 -4.06 -13.39
CA ARG A 216 -20.99 -3.75 -12.15
C ARG A 216 -22.32 -3.05 -12.39
N SER A 217 -22.33 -2.02 -13.24
CA SER A 217 -23.53 -1.22 -13.52
C SER A 217 -24.59 -2.03 -14.27
N GLN A 218 -24.16 -2.84 -15.25
CA GLN A 218 -25.05 -3.75 -15.97
C GLN A 218 -25.63 -4.81 -15.03
N LEU A 219 -24.78 -5.46 -14.21
CA LEU A 219 -25.21 -6.46 -13.23
C LEU A 219 -26.22 -5.89 -12.24
N GLN A 220 -26.00 -4.66 -11.76
CA GLN A 220 -26.95 -3.98 -10.88
C GLN A 220 -28.31 -3.72 -11.56
N GLU A 221 -28.30 -3.34 -12.83
CA GLU A 221 -29.52 -3.09 -13.59
C GLU A 221 -30.28 -4.40 -13.89
N GLU A 222 -29.57 -5.46 -14.31
CA GLU A 222 -30.14 -6.79 -14.48
C GLU A 222 -30.75 -7.35 -13.18
N MET A 223 -30.09 -7.13 -12.04
CA MET A 223 -30.62 -7.56 -10.73
C MET A 223 -31.89 -6.81 -10.36
N LYS A 224 -31.98 -5.49 -10.62
CA LYS A 224 -33.22 -4.72 -10.41
C LYS A 224 -34.36 -5.23 -11.28
N GLN A 225 -34.07 -5.58 -12.53
CA GLN A 225 -35.05 -6.12 -13.47
C GLN A 225 -35.49 -7.56 -13.11
N LYS A 226 -34.62 -8.35 -12.47
CA LYS A 226 -34.92 -9.73 -12.04
C LYS A 226 -35.68 -9.81 -10.72
N ILE A 227 -35.70 -8.75 -9.91
CA ILE A 227 -36.60 -8.66 -8.74
C ILE A 227 -37.98 -8.23 -9.24
N ASP A 228 -38.61 -9.11 -10.02
CA ASP A 228 -40.05 -9.05 -10.21
C ASP A 228 -40.69 -9.54 -8.90
N ILE A 229 -41.64 -8.77 -8.36
CA ILE A 229 -42.55 -9.29 -7.34
C ILE A 229 -43.24 -10.49 -7.97
N LEU A 230 -43.04 -11.68 -7.40
CA LEU A 230 -43.48 -12.94 -7.99
C LEU A 230 -45.02 -12.96 -8.02
N ASP A 231 -45.61 -12.72 -9.20
CA ASP A 231 -47.05 -12.93 -9.41
C ASP A 231 -47.29 -14.44 -9.59
N TYR A 232 -47.62 -15.10 -8.48
CA TYR A 232 -47.89 -16.52 -8.42
C TYR A 232 -49.10 -16.97 -9.25
N LYS A 233 -49.95 -16.04 -9.73
CA LYS A 233 -51.13 -16.35 -10.55
C LYS A 233 -50.84 -16.37 -12.05
N GLU A 234 -49.95 -15.50 -12.54
CA GLU A 234 -49.75 -15.33 -13.99
C GLU A 234 -48.59 -16.16 -14.58
N ARG A 235 -47.56 -16.52 -13.79
CA ARG A 235 -46.32 -17.14 -14.34
C ARG A 235 -46.21 -18.66 -14.24
N GLY A 236 -47.31 -19.38 -13.99
CA GLY A 236 -47.28 -20.85 -13.97
C GLY A 236 -46.34 -21.43 -12.91
N TYR A 237 -46.24 -20.76 -11.76
CA TYR A 237 -45.42 -21.22 -10.64
C TYR A 237 -45.81 -22.64 -10.24
N SER A 238 -44.87 -23.58 -10.34
CA SER A 238 -45.05 -24.94 -9.83
C SER A 238 -44.32 -25.07 -8.50
N PHE A 239 -45.02 -25.60 -7.50
CA PHE A 239 -44.46 -25.80 -6.18
C PHE A 239 -43.41 -26.93 -6.20
N ASP A 240 -42.15 -26.60 -5.94
CA ASP A 240 -41.08 -27.58 -5.74
C ASP A 240 -40.88 -27.86 -4.24
N SER A 241 -41.30 -29.05 -3.81
CA SER A 241 -41.18 -29.49 -2.42
C SER A 241 -39.73 -29.64 -1.96
N ASN A 242 -38.81 -29.98 -2.86
CA ASN A 242 -37.38 -30.14 -2.55
C ASN A 242 -36.73 -28.77 -2.29
N VAL A 243 -37.01 -27.79 -3.14
CA VAL A 243 -36.55 -26.41 -2.96
C VAL A 243 -37.08 -25.84 -1.63
N ARG A 244 -38.36 -26.06 -1.31
CA ARG A 244 -38.93 -25.59 -0.04
C ARG A 244 -38.25 -26.24 1.18
N GLN A 245 -37.97 -27.53 1.13
CA GLN A 245 -37.25 -28.21 2.21
C GLN A 245 -35.83 -27.68 2.38
N LYS A 246 -35.11 -27.39 1.29
CA LYS A 246 -33.78 -26.77 1.34
C LYS A 246 -33.83 -25.36 1.93
N ILE A 247 -34.82 -24.55 1.55
CA ILE A 247 -35.03 -23.21 2.11
C ILE A 247 -35.32 -23.31 3.62
N LEU A 248 -36.23 -24.19 4.04
CA LEU A 248 -36.54 -24.40 5.46
C LEU A 248 -35.34 -24.91 6.24
N HIS A 249 -34.56 -25.83 5.67
CA HIS A 249 -33.31 -26.28 6.27
C HIS A 249 -32.34 -25.12 6.46
N TYR A 250 -32.16 -24.27 5.45
CA TYR A 250 -31.28 -23.11 5.56
C TYR A 250 -31.76 -22.12 6.62
N TYR A 251 -33.06 -21.80 6.67
CA TYR A 251 -33.64 -20.91 7.68
C TYR A 251 -33.50 -21.49 9.10
N ASN A 252 -33.81 -22.76 9.30
CA ASN A 252 -33.76 -23.40 10.61
C ASN A 252 -32.33 -23.59 11.15
N ASN A 253 -31.34 -23.62 10.25
CA ASN A 253 -29.92 -23.74 10.62
C ASN A 253 -29.15 -22.42 10.46
N MET A 254 -29.86 -21.31 10.23
CA MET A 254 -29.22 -20.00 10.20
C MET A 254 -28.75 -19.66 11.62
N PRO A 255 -27.46 -19.37 11.83
CA PRO A 255 -26.96 -19.09 13.16
C PRO A 255 -27.56 -17.80 13.72
N ASP A 256 -27.98 -17.82 14.99
CA ASP A 256 -28.44 -16.63 15.69
C ASP A 256 -27.34 -15.57 15.72
N GLN A 257 -27.61 -14.41 15.12
CA GLN A 257 -26.73 -13.26 15.29
C GLN A 257 -27.03 -12.59 16.63
N ARG A 258 -26.07 -12.64 17.55
CA ARG A 258 -26.15 -11.91 18.83
C ARG A 258 -25.47 -10.54 18.68
N PRO A 259 -26.18 -9.43 18.92
CA PRO A 259 -25.57 -8.11 18.97
C PRO A 259 -24.41 -8.04 19.95
N SER A 260 -23.46 -7.12 19.71
CA SER A 260 -22.36 -6.88 20.65
C SER A 260 -22.88 -6.29 21.97
N GLN A 261 -22.11 -6.47 23.05
CA GLN A 261 -22.44 -5.89 24.36
C GLN A 261 -22.63 -4.36 24.29
N GLU A 262 -21.79 -3.69 23.51
CA GLU A 262 -21.84 -2.23 23.30
C GLU A 262 -23.16 -1.78 22.64
N TRP A 263 -23.75 -2.61 21.78
CA TRP A 263 -25.06 -2.33 21.18
C TRP A 263 -26.16 -2.33 22.24
N TYR A 264 -26.16 -3.31 23.15
CA TYR A 264 -27.11 -3.38 24.26
C TYR A 264 -26.99 -2.17 25.17
N GLU A 265 -25.77 -1.75 25.50
CA GLU A 265 -25.51 -0.58 26.34
C GLU A 265 -26.05 0.71 25.71
N LYS A 266 -25.83 0.91 24.40
CA LYS A 266 -26.38 2.04 23.65
C LYS A 266 -27.91 2.05 23.65
N VAL A 267 -28.54 0.90 23.46
CA VAL A 267 -30.01 0.79 23.49
C VAL A 267 -30.55 1.13 24.88
N ILE A 268 -29.91 0.63 25.95
CA ILE A 268 -30.28 0.96 27.32
C ILE A 268 -30.13 2.46 27.59
N GLU A 269 -29.05 3.08 27.11
CA GLU A 269 -28.83 4.52 27.27
C GLU A 269 -29.88 5.35 26.52
N LEU A 270 -30.20 4.97 25.28
CA LEU A 270 -31.24 5.62 24.48
C LEU A 270 -32.61 5.52 25.15
N VAL A 271 -32.97 4.35 25.67
CA VAL A 271 -34.21 4.15 26.41
C VAL A 271 -34.22 5.02 27.67
N LYS A 272 -33.13 5.05 28.45
CA LYS A 272 -33.03 5.92 29.64
C LYS A 272 -33.17 7.40 29.31
N LYS A 273 -32.63 7.85 28.17
CA LYS A 273 -32.77 9.24 27.69
C LYS A 273 -34.18 9.59 27.22
N SER A 274 -34.98 8.62 26.75
CA SER A 274 -36.35 8.88 26.31
C SER A 274 -37.37 8.95 27.45
N TYR A 275 -36.99 8.57 28.67
CA TYR A 275 -37.85 8.58 29.87
C TYR A 275 -37.45 9.66 30.91
N ASN A 276 -36.50 10.54 30.57
CA ASN A 276 -36.16 11.75 31.33
C ASN A 276 -36.51 12.99 30.50
#